data_AF-A0A957FRT8-F1
#
_entry.id   AF-A0A957FRT8-F1
#
_cell.length_a   1.000
_cell.length_b   1.000
_cell.length_c   1.000
_cell.angle_alpha   90.00
_cell.angle_beta   90.00
_cell.angle_gamma   90.00
#
_symmetry.space_group_name_H-M   'P 1'
#
loop_
_entity.id
_entity.type
_entity.pdbx_description
1 polymer ?
#
loop_
_entity_poly.entity_id
_entity_poly.type
_entity_poly.pdbx_seq_one_letter_code
_entity_poly.pdbx_strand_id
1 'polypeptide(L)' 'MNRIYQIARKNILLRFSSRSFLIFFLLLPILFTFVLSNALAGVDDPRRPLLLTVEEQTALTDNLVAELENSALVRLEQLP' A
#
# COMPACT_ATOMS: atom_id res chain seq x y z
N MET A 1 -6.97 35.19 -9.84
CA MET A 1 -6.67 34.00 -9.01
C MET A 1 -7.05 34.16 -7.53
N ASN A 2 -7.04 35.37 -6.96
CA ASN A 2 -7.34 35.59 -5.53
C ASN A 2 -8.76 35.17 -5.08
N ARG A 3 -9.76 35.19 -5.96
CA ARG A 3 -11.14 34.81 -5.61
C ARG A 3 -11.27 33.31 -5.30
N ILE A 4 -10.69 32.45 -6.13
CA ILE A 4 -10.72 30.98 -5.92
C ILE A 4 -10.01 30.64 -4.62
N TYR A 5 -8.85 31.25 -4.37
CA TYR A 5 -8.12 31.08 -3.11
C TYR A 5 -8.95 31.50 -1.89
N GLN A 6 -9.62 32.65 -1.96
CA GLN A 6 -10.47 33.12 -0.85
C GLN A 6 -11.67 32.19 -0.59
N ILE A 7 -12.27 31.63 -1.65
CA ILE A 7 -13.36 30.66 -1.54
C ILE A 7 -12.85 29.36 -0.90
N ALA A 8 -11.70 28.84 -1.33
CA ALA A 8 -11.09 27.64 -0.78
C ALA A 8 -10.73 27.84 0.71
N ARG A 9 -10.09 28.96 1.06
CA ARG A 9 -9.74 29.29 2.45
C ARG A 9 -10.97 29.37 3.35
N LYS A 10 -12.03 30.05 2.91
CA LYS A 10 -13.28 30.15 3.68
C LYS A 10 -13.91 28.78 3.88
N ASN A 11 -13.95 27.94 2.84
CA ASN A 11 -14.50 26.58 2.93
C ASN A 11 -13.70 25.69 3.89
N ILE A 12 -12.37 25.71 3.81
CA ILE A 12 -11.51 24.95 4.73
C ILE A 12 -11.77 25.39 6.16
N LEU A 13 -11.77 26.69 6.44
CA LEU A 13 -12.02 27.22 7.79
C LEU A 13 -13.40 26.81 8.32
N LEU A 14 -14.44 26.82 7.48
CA LEU A 14 -15.80 26.42 7.85
C LEU A 14 -15.91 24.92 8.11
N ARG A 15 -15.16 24.09 7.39
CA ARG A 15 -15.14 22.63 7.58
C ARG A 15 -14.43 22.24 8.88
N PHE A 16 -13.35 22.94 9.21
CA PHE A 16 -12.55 22.68 10.41
C PHE A 16 -12.99 23.46 11.65
N SER A 17 -14.06 24.28 11.56
CA SER A 17 -14.63 24.96 12.73
C SER A 17 -15.43 24.02 13.64
N SER A 18 -15.92 22.91 13.10
CA SER A 18 -16.67 21.91 13.84
C SER A 18 -15.75 20.81 14.38
N ARG A 19 -15.85 20.56 15.70
CA ARG A 19 -15.12 19.45 16.36
C ARG A 19 -15.47 18.09 15.77
N SER A 20 -16.71 17.87 15.37
CA SER A 20 -17.16 16.61 14.77
C SER A 20 -16.48 16.34 13.42
N PHE A 21 -16.23 17.38 12.62
CA PHE A 21 -15.53 17.24 11.35
C PHE A 21 -14.05 16.90 11.54
N LEU A 22 -13.39 17.48 12.56
CA LEU A 22 -12.03 17.11 12.92
C LEU A 22 -11.93 15.64 13.34
N ILE A 23 -12.88 15.18 14.16
CA ILE A 23 -12.96 13.78 14.58
C ILE A 23 -13.17 12.88 13.37
N PHE A 24 -14.11 13.19 12.48
CA PHE A 24 -14.35 12.40 11.27
C PHE A 24 -13.11 12.36 10.37
N PHE A 25 -12.47 13.50 10.14
CA PHE A 25 -11.27 13.59 9.30
C PHE A 25 -10.09 12.78 9.84
N LEU A 26 -9.94 12.67 11.15
CA LEU A 26 -8.87 11.88 11.78
C LEU A 26 -9.25 10.40 11.93
N LEU A 27 -10.47 10.14 12.40
CA LEU A 27 -10.89 8.81 12.84
C LEU A 27 -11.32 7.93 11.66
N LEU A 28 -11.92 8.51 10.63
CA LEU A 28 -12.29 7.77 9.42
C LEU A 28 -11.08 7.13 8.72
N PRO A 29 -9.98 7.83 8.38
CA PRO A 29 -8.84 7.20 7.72
C PRO A 29 -8.19 6.13 8.59
N ILE A 30 -8.14 6.31 9.92
CA ILE A 30 -7.60 5.30 10.84
C ILE A 30 -8.47 4.03 10.79
N LEU A 31 -9.79 4.17 10.94
CA LEU A 31 -10.71 3.04 10.84
C LEU A 31 -10.68 2.39 9.46
N PHE A 32 -10.62 3.19 8.40
CA PHE A 32 -10.52 2.70 7.04
C PHE A 32 -9.25 1.88 6.84
N THR A 33 -8.08 2.38 7.25
CA THR A 33 -6.82 1.64 7.17
C THR A 33 -6.87 0.37 8.01
N PHE A 34 -7.47 0.41 9.20
CA PHE A 34 -7.61 -0.78 10.03
C PHE A 34 -8.49 -1.83 9.36
N VAL A 35 -9.67 -1.46 8.87
CA VAL A 35 -10.59 -2.38 8.17
C VAL A 35 -9.96 -2.90 6.90
N LEU A 36 -9.35 -2.04 6.09
CA LEU A 36 -8.69 -2.42 4.84
C LEU A 36 -7.51 -3.35 5.10
N SER A 37 -6.67 -3.06 6.09
CA SER A 37 -5.54 -3.91 6.47
C SER A 37 -6.02 -5.29 6.92
N ASN A 38 -7.08 -5.37 7.73
CA ASN A 38 -7.62 -6.66 8.17
C ASN A 38 -8.29 -7.43 7.02
N ALA A 39 -8.99 -6.74 6.13
CA ALA A 39 -9.56 -7.34 4.93
C ALA A 39 -8.47 -7.89 3.97
N LEU A 40 -7.28 -7.29 3.99
CA LEU A 40 -6.11 -7.73 3.22
C LEU A 40 -5.14 -8.59 4.05
N ALA A 41 -5.39 -8.84 5.34
CA ALA A 41 -4.45 -9.48 6.28
C ALA A 41 -4.28 -10.99 6.07
N GLY A 42 -4.85 -11.58 5.03
CA GLY A 42 -4.64 -12.99 4.66
C GLY A 42 -3.27 -13.28 4.04
N VAL A 43 -2.31 -12.37 4.12
CA VAL A 43 -0.96 -12.57 3.58
C VAL A 43 -0.01 -12.85 4.74
N ASP A 44 0.22 -14.13 5.02
CA ASP A 44 1.19 -14.60 6.05
C ASP A 44 2.62 -14.09 5.80
N ASP A 45 2.92 -13.69 4.56
CA ASP A 45 4.21 -13.18 4.14
C ASP A 45 4.04 -11.82 3.42
N PRO A 46 4.49 -10.70 4.00
CA PRO A 46 4.30 -9.37 3.43
C PRO A 46 5.08 -9.13 2.12
N ARG A 47 5.90 -10.08 1.69
CA ARG A 47 6.62 -10.05 0.43
C ARG A 47 5.64 -10.19 -0.75
N ARG A 48 5.90 -9.43 -1.81
CA ARG A 48 5.06 -9.48 -3.02
C ARG A 48 5.30 -10.80 -3.78
N PRO A 49 4.25 -11.53 -4.18
CA PRO A 49 4.41 -12.70 -5.03
C PRO A 49 4.98 -12.29 -6.38
N LEU A 50 6.08 -12.93 -6.78
CA LEU A 50 6.66 -12.82 -8.11
C LEU A 50 6.56 -14.19 -8.78
N LEU A 51 5.79 -14.22 -9.87
CA LEU A 51 5.67 -15.40 -10.71
C LEU A 51 6.97 -15.55 -11.49
N LEU A 52 7.66 -16.66 -11.26
CA LEU A 52 8.91 -16.97 -11.93
C LEU A 52 8.70 -18.17 -12.86
N THR A 53 9.13 -18.01 -14.11
CA THR A 53 9.23 -19.11 -15.09
C THR A 53 10.69 -19.23 -15.51
N VAL A 54 11.28 -20.42 -15.33
CA VAL A 54 12.64 -20.72 -15.76
C VAL A 54 12.55 -21.52 -17.06
N GLU A 55 12.96 -20.92 -18.17
CA GLU A 55 12.98 -21.58 -19.49
C GLU A 55 14.22 -22.49 -19.66
N GLU A 56 15.35 -22.11 -19.06
CA GLU A 56 16.61 -22.87 -19.11
C GLU A 56 17.32 -22.85 -17.75
N GLN A 57 17.67 -24.03 -17.25
CA GLN A 57 18.44 -24.17 -16.01
C GLN A 57 19.92 -23.99 -16.29
N THR A 58 20.42 -22.80 -15.95
CA THR A 58 21.84 -22.46 -16.03
C THR A 58 22.34 -22.03 -14.66
N ALA A 59 23.65 -22.11 -14.43
CA ALA A 59 24.27 -21.63 -13.18
C ALA A 59 23.96 -20.15 -12.89
N LEU A 60 23.69 -19.35 -13.92
CA LEU A 60 23.28 -17.95 -13.78
C LEU A 60 21.85 -17.83 -13.26
N THR A 61 20.94 -18.66 -13.79
CA THR A 61 19.56 -18.75 -13.34
C THR A 61 19.49 -19.19 -11.87
N ASP A 62 20.28 -20.21 -11.48
CA ASP A 62 20.29 -20.73 -10.11
C ASP A 62 20.74 -19.66 -9.09
N ASN A 63 21.77 -18.88 -9.45
CA ASN A 63 22.24 -17.77 -8.62
C ASN A 63 21.20 -16.64 -8.51
N LEU A 64 20.47 -16.34 -9.58
CA LEU A 64 19.40 -15.34 -9.55
C LEU A 64 18.22 -15.78 -8.69
N VAL A 65 17.83 -17.06 -8.76
CA VAL A 65 16.78 -17.62 -7.90
C VAL A 65 17.20 -17.54 -6.45
N ALA A 66 18.43 -17.97 -6.12
CA ALA A 66 18.96 -17.93 -4.76
C ALA A 66 18.99 -16.50 -4.18
N GLU A 67 19.35 -15.50 -4.99
CA GLU A 67 19.34 -14.10 -4.54
C GLU A 67 17.91 -13.56 -4.33
N LEU A 68 16.98 -13.95 -5.22
CA LEU A 68 15.57 -13.55 -5.12
C LEU A 68 14.85 -14.21 -3.94
N GLU A 69 15.20 -15.43 -3.57
CA GLU A 69 14.69 -16.10 -2.36
C GLU A 69 15.10 -15.39 -1.08
N ASN A 70 16.30 -14.80 -1.06
CA ASN A 70 16.81 -14.00 0.05
C ASN A 70 16.26 -12.57 0.10
N SER A 71 15.42 -12.18 -0.87
CA SER A 71 14.84 -10.84 -0.93
C SER A 71 13.83 -10.59 0.20
N ALA A 72 13.97 -9.44 0.86
CA ALA A 72 13.01 -8.95 1.84
C ALA A 72 11.72 -8.38 1.20
N LEU A 73 11.66 -8.26 -0.13
CA LEU A 73 10.55 -7.62 -0.85
C LEU A 73 9.70 -8.59 -1.65
N VAL A 74 10.26 -9.71 -2.07
CA VAL A 74 9.65 -10.60 -3.07
C VAL A 74 9.63 -12.04 -2.56
N ARG A 75 8.53 -12.72 -2.80
CA ARG A 75 8.38 -14.17 -2.60
C ARG A 75 8.23 -14.81 -3.98
N LEU A 76 9.09 -15.77 -4.29
CA LEU A 76 8.97 -16.53 -5.53
C LEU A 76 7.78 -17.48 -5.43
N GLU A 77 6.96 -17.48 -6.47
CA GLU A 77 5.86 -18.41 -6.65
C GLU A 77 6.09 -19.14 -7.97
N GLN A 78 6.46 -20.42 -7.89
CA GLN A 78 6.69 -21.26 -9.06
C GLN A 78 5.34 -21.66 -9.65
N LEU A 79 5.15 -21.34 -10.94
CA LEU A 79 4.06 -21.92 -11.72
C LEU A 79 4.35 -23.42 -11.95
N PRO A 80 3.33 -24.29 -11.91
CA PRO A 80 3.48 -25.72 -12.16
C PRO A 80 3.96 -26.04 -13.58
#